data_AF-A0A821NID5-F1
#
_entry.id   AF-A0A821NID5-F1
#
_cell.length_a   1.000
_cell.length_b   1.000
_cell.length_c   1.000
_cell.angle_alpha   90.00
_cell.angle_beta   90.00
_cell.angle_gamma   90.00
#
_symmetry.space_group_name_H-M   'P 1'
#
loop_
_entity.id
_entity.type
_entity.pdbx_description
1 polymer ?
#
loop_
_entity_poly.entity_id
_entity_poly.type
_entity_poly.pdbx_seq_one_letter_code
_entity_poly.pdbx_strand_id
1 'polypeptide(L)'
;MLASVSVEFRHRSSHQTVYSCNTSVSCDCLTNSATVSRIVGGEDASSPTWGWAVSIRIGGSRLCGGSIISSLWIVTAAHCVDGRTAAQFIVYAG
;
A
#
# COMPACT_ATOMS: atom_id res chain seq x y z
N MET A 1 -5.07 4.34 15.01
CA MET A 1 -4.82 2.88 15.13
C MET A 1 -4.69 2.31 13.72
N LEU A 2 -3.62 1.56 13.46
CA LEU A 2 -3.37 0.86 12.19
C LEU A 2 -3.91 -0.58 12.30
N ALA A 3 -4.19 -1.20 11.16
CA ALA A 3 -4.58 -2.61 11.08
C ALA A 3 -3.92 -3.28 9.88
N SER A 4 -3.77 -4.60 9.95
CA SER A 4 -3.22 -5.40 8.84
C SER A 4 -4.31 -6.19 8.13
N VAL A 5 -4.13 -6.37 6.83
CA VAL A 5 -4.94 -7.25 5.98
C VAL A 5 -4.01 -8.27 5.36
N SER A 6 -4.37 -9.55 5.48
CA SER A 6 -3.67 -10.65 4.80
C SER A 6 -4.15 -10.72 3.35
N VAL A 7 -3.21 -10.88 2.43
CA VAL A 7 -3.49 -11.09 1.01
C VAL A 7 -2.98 -12.45 0.58
N GLU A 8 -3.86 -13.23 -0.02
CA GLU A 8 -3.50 -14.50 -0.66
C GLU A 8 -3.17 -14.22 -2.12
N PHE A 9 -1.88 -13.98 -2.41
CA PHE A 9 -1.47 -13.78 -3.80
C PHE A 9 -1.51 -15.11 -4.55
N ARG A 10 -2.49 -15.27 -5.46
CA ARG A 10 -2.44 -16.33 -6.47
C ARG A 10 -1.41 -15.95 -7.55
N HIS A 11 -0.13 -16.14 -7.25
CA HIS A 11 0.94 -15.94 -8.23
C HIS A 11 0.88 -17.02 -9.32
N ARG A 12 0.63 -16.62 -10.58
CA ARG A 12 0.87 -17.46 -11.77
C ARG A 12 2.27 -17.25 -12.39
N SER A 13 3.08 -16.33 -11.87
CA SER A 13 4.39 -15.98 -12.43
C SER A 13 5.42 -15.74 -11.34
N SER A 14 6.61 -16.29 -11.56
CA SER A 14 7.80 -16.29 -10.69
C SER A 14 8.41 -14.90 -10.44
N HIS A 15 7.87 -13.84 -11.05
CA HIS A 15 8.37 -12.48 -10.90
C HIS A 15 7.61 -11.78 -9.78
N GLN A 16 7.91 -12.14 -8.54
CA GLN A 16 7.54 -11.35 -7.37
C GLN A 16 8.51 -10.16 -7.32
N THR A 17 8.02 -8.94 -7.58
CA THR A 17 8.83 -7.73 -7.37
C THR A 17 9.08 -7.61 -5.88
N VAL A 18 10.26 -8.03 -5.42
CA VAL A 18 10.69 -7.90 -4.03
C VAL A 18 11.15 -6.47 -3.83
N TYR A 19 10.34 -5.68 -3.13
CA TYR A 19 10.74 -4.36 -2.65
C TYR A 19 11.68 -4.54 -1.45
N SER A 20 13.00 -4.44 -1.69
CA SER A 20 14.01 -4.54 -0.65
C SER A 20 14.19 -3.20 0.06
N CYS A 21 13.92 -3.14 1.36
CA CYS A 21 14.34 -2.02 2.20
C CYS A 21 15.85 -2.12 2.47
N ASN A 22 16.63 -1.27 1.79
CA ASN A 22 18.05 -1.15 2.06
C ASN A 22 18.28 0.01 3.04
N THR A 23 18.88 -0.24 4.20
CA THR A 23 19.22 0.82 5.18
C THR A 23 20.30 1.79 4.67
N SER A 24 21.00 1.45 3.58
CA SER A 24 21.96 2.32 2.89
C SER A 24 21.33 3.21 1.82
N VAL A 25 20.07 2.93 1.45
CA VAL A 25 19.26 3.79 0.59
C VAL A 25 18.19 4.34 1.50
N SER A 26 18.37 5.56 1.99
CA SER A 26 17.28 6.26 2.67
C SER A 26 16.08 6.21 1.73
N CYS A 27 15.06 5.42 2.05
CA CYS A 27 13.72 5.76 1.60
C CYS A 27 13.58 7.20 2.06
N ASP A 28 13.44 8.16 1.14
CA ASP A 28 13.48 9.60 1.44
C ASP A 28 12.35 9.95 2.43
N CYS A 29 12.56 9.63 3.70
CA CYS A 29 11.88 10.20 4.84
C CYS A 29 12.50 11.59 4.95
N LEU A 30 12.03 12.49 4.08
CA LEU A 30 12.50 13.86 3.99
C LEU A 30 12.55 14.46 5.41
N THR A 31 13.77 14.56 5.97
CA THR A 31 14.06 15.24 7.24
C THR A 31 14.12 16.75 7.05
N ASN A 32 14.02 17.22 5.80
CA ASN A 32 13.73 18.60 5.47
C ASN A 32 12.27 18.70 5.06
N SER A 33 11.56 19.60 5.72
CA SER A 33 10.21 20.06 5.41
C SER A 33 10.10 20.55 3.96
N ALA A 34 10.12 19.64 3.00
CA ALA A 34 9.68 19.88 1.64
C ALA A 34 8.18 20.12 1.74
N THR A 35 7.82 21.40 1.61
CA THR A 35 6.46 21.96 1.48
C THR A 35 5.39 20.90 1.17
N VAL A 36 4.58 20.63 2.19
CA VAL A 36 3.57 19.57 2.21
C VAL A 36 2.57 19.70 1.05
N SER A 37 2.73 18.87 0.00
CA SER A 37 1.62 18.58 -0.92
C SER A 37 0.78 17.46 -0.33
N ARG A 38 -0.27 17.81 0.41
CA ARG A 38 -1.12 16.87 1.14
C ARG A 38 -2.26 16.29 0.30
N ILE A 39 -1.95 15.98 -0.96
CA ILE A 39 -2.86 15.45 -1.99
C ILE A 39 -4.17 16.26 -2.12
N VAL A 40 -4.12 17.40 -2.80
CA VAL A 40 -4.97 17.84 -3.92
C VAL A 40 -4.09 18.89 -4.64
N GLY A 41 -3.80 18.71 -5.94
CA GLY A 41 -2.79 19.48 -6.70
C GLY A 41 -1.39 18.85 -6.79
N GLY A 42 -1.27 17.53 -6.57
CA GLY A 42 0.00 16.81 -6.71
C GLY A 42 0.39 16.52 -8.16
N GLU A 43 1.39 15.64 -8.33
CA GLU A 43 1.90 15.20 -9.64
C GLU A 43 1.81 13.68 -9.77
N ASP A 44 1.79 13.19 -11.01
CA ASP A 44 1.77 11.76 -11.29
C ASP A 44 3.07 11.10 -10.82
N ALA A 45 2.93 9.99 -10.09
CA ALA A 45 4.06 9.18 -9.69
C ALA A 45 4.71 8.49 -10.90
N SER A 46 6.04 8.62 -11.03
CA SER A 46 6.81 7.77 -11.94
C SER A 46 6.75 6.32 -11.47
N SER A 47 6.47 5.38 -12.38
CA SER A 47 6.55 3.94 -12.09
C SER A 47 8.01 3.47 -12.19
N PRO A 48 8.57 2.71 -11.20
CA PRO A 48 7.91 2.01 -10.09
C PRO A 48 8.19 2.63 -8.69
N THR A 49 8.29 3.96 -8.59
CA THR A 49 8.84 4.68 -7.41
C THR A 49 8.11 4.40 -6.09
N TRP A 50 6.85 3.94 -6.15
CA TRP A 50 6.01 3.66 -4.98
C TRP A 50 5.38 2.27 -5.00
N GLY A 51 6.12 1.25 -5.41
CA GLY A 51 5.58 -0.10 -5.58
C GLY A 51 5.07 -0.79 -4.30
N TRP A 52 5.29 -0.21 -3.12
CA TRP A 52 4.64 -0.63 -1.88
C TRP A 52 3.19 -0.13 -1.75
N ALA A 53 2.74 0.86 -2.52
CA ALA A 53 1.41 1.45 -2.40
C ALA A 53 0.34 0.52 -2.99
N VAL A 54 -0.78 0.36 -2.28
CA VAL A 54 -1.90 -0.48 -2.74
C VAL A 54 -3.23 0.24 -2.64
N SER A 55 -4.16 -0.13 -3.52
CA SER A 55 -5.55 0.28 -3.47
C SER A 55 -6.41 -0.85 -2.91
N ILE A 56 -7.17 -0.56 -1.86
CA ILE A 56 -8.04 -1.51 -1.16
C ILE A 56 -9.49 -1.14 -1.45
N ARG A 57 -10.20 -2.00 -2.18
CA ARG A 57 -11.63 -1.86 -2.47
C ARG A 57 -12.43 -2.70 -1.50
N ILE A 58 -13.45 -2.09 -0.88
CA ILE A 58 -14.21 -2.66 0.23
C ILE A 58 -15.69 -2.73 -0.18
N GLY A 59 -16.26 -3.94 -0.21
CA GLY A 59 -17.70 -4.14 -0.46
C GLY A 59 -18.19 -3.53 -1.78
N GLY A 60 -17.31 -3.39 -2.78
CA GLY A 60 -17.63 -2.88 -4.10
C GLY A 60 -17.61 -1.36 -4.28
N SER A 61 -17.66 -0.54 -3.22
CA SER A 61 -17.82 0.92 -3.36
C SER A 61 -16.85 1.79 -2.55
N ARG A 62 -16.33 1.31 -1.42
CA ARG A 62 -15.39 2.09 -0.60
C ARG A 62 -13.94 1.83 -1.02
N LEU A 63 -13.13 2.87 -1.00
CA LEU A 63 -11.70 2.84 -1.33
C LEU A 63 -10.87 3.29 -0.13
N CYS A 64 -9.80 2.56 0.13
CA CYS A 64 -8.77 2.89 1.09
C CYS A 64 -7.39 2.65 0.47
N GLY A 65 -6.37 3.29 1.04
CA GLY A 65 -4.97 2.98 0.74
C GLY A 65 -4.38 1.95 1.71
N GLY A 66 -3.21 1.44 1.36
CA GLY A 66 -2.37 0.64 2.24
C GLY A 66 -0.94 0.54 1.73
N SER A 67 -0.10 -0.16 2.49
CA SER A 67 1.29 -0.40 2.13
C SER A 67 1.65 -1.89 2.27
N ILE A 68 2.34 -2.44 1.28
CA ILE A 68 2.92 -3.79 1.34
C ILE A 68 4.06 -3.77 2.36
N ILE A 69 3.95 -4.59 3.39
CA ILE A 69 4.99 -4.76 4.41
C ILE A 69 5.65 -6.14 4.34
N SER A 70 5.06 -7.08 3.61
CA SER A 70 5.68 -8.35 3.25
C SER A 70 4.99 -9.01 2.05
N SER A 71 5.48 -10.18 1.63
CA SER A 71 4.89 -11.00 0.57
C SER A 71 3.43 -11.41 0.77
N LEU A 72 2.86 -11.28 1.98
CA LEU A 72 1.48 -11.68 2.28
C LEU A 72 0.73 -10.65 3.15
N TRP A 73 1.38 -9.55 3.54
CA TRP A 73 0.85 -8.62 4.52
C TRP A 73 0.83 -7.18 4.01
N ILE A 74 -0.32 -6.54 4.19
CA ILE A 74 -0.54 -5.12 3.94
C ILE A 74 -0.94 -4.45 5.24
N VAL A 75 -0.40 -3.26 5.50
CA VAL A 75 -0.89 -2.37 6.56
C VAL A 75 -1.83 -1.32 5.99
N THR A 76 -2.91 -1.01 6.70
CA THR A 76 -3.91 0.00 6.37
C THR A 76 -4.44 0.67 7.65
N ALA A 77 -5.37 1.61 7.51
CA ALA A 77 -6.03 2.24 8.65
C ALA A 77 -7.09 1.32 9.27
N ALA A 78 -7.21 1.29 10.60
CA ALA A 78 -8.18 0.44 11.27
C ALA A 78 -9.64 0.70 10.83
N HIS A 79 -10.00 1.97 10.57
CA HIS A 79 -11.35 2.31 10.11
C HIS A 79 -11.71 1.74 8.73
N CYS A 80 -10.71 1.33 7.94
CA CYS A 80 -10.91 0.64 6.66
C CYS A 80 -11.33 -0.82 6.84
N VAL A 81 -11.00 -1.45 7.98
CA VAL A 81 -11.24 -2.87 8.22
C VAL A 81 -12.22 -3.16 9.35
N ASP A 82 -12.45 -2.20 10.23
CA ASP A 82 -13.35 -2.36 11.37
C ASP A 82 -14.76 -2.80 10.94
N GLY A 83 -15.32 -3.78 11.63
CA GLY A 83 -16.64 -4.37 11.34
C GLY A 83 -16.77 -5.11 9.99
N ARG A 84 -15.66 -5.51 9.35
CA ARG A 84 -15.67 -6.13 8.01
C ARG A 84 -14.97 -7.49 7.99
N THR A 85 -15.38 -8.35 7.07
CA THR A 85 -14.78 -9.67 6.87
C THR A 85 -13.79 -9.67 5.72
N ALA A 86 -12.83 -10.60 5.74
CA ALA A 86 -11.79 -10.71 4.73
C ALA A 86 -12.35 -10.79 3.28
N ALA A 87 -13.48 -11.48 3.11
CA ALA A 87 -14.14 -11.68 1.81
C ALA A 87 -14.65 -10.37 1.16
N GLN A 88 -14.72 -9.27 1.91
CA GLN A 88 -15.19 -7.98 1.40
C GLN A 88 -14.07 -7.14 0.78
N PHE A 89 -12.81 -7.55 0.92
CA PHE A 89 -11.66 -6.80 0.43
C PHE A 89 -11.16 -7.36 -0.90
N ILE A 90 -10.92 -6.45 -1.85
CA ILE A 90 -10.12 -6.72 -3.04
C ILE A 90 -8.96 -5.74 -3.01
N VAL A 91 -7.74 -6.26 -3.08
CA VAL A 91 -6.51 -5.48 -3.06
C VAL A 91 -5.91 -5.45 -4.47
N TYR A 92 -5.60 -4.25 -4.93
CA TYR A 92 -4.85 -4.02 -6.16
C TYR A 92 -3.45 -3.52 -5.81
N ALA A 93 -2.45 -4.29 -6.22
CA ALA A 93 -1.03 -3.95 -6.17
C ALA A 93 -0.50 -3.90 -7.62
N GLY A 94 0.40 -2.98 -7.91
CA GLY A 94 0.95 -2.75 -9.25
C GLY A 94 2.40 -2.31 -9.16
#